data_AF-A0A1X1MIP2-F1
#
_entry.id   AF-A0A1X1MIP2-F1
#
_cell.length_a   1.000
_cell.length_b   1.000
_cell.length_c   1.000
_cell.angle_alpha   90.00
_cell.angle_beta   90.00
_cell.angle_gamma   90.00
#
_symmetry.space_group_name_H-M   'P 1'
#
loop_
_entity.id
_entity.type
_entity.pdbx_description
1 polymer ?
#
loop_
_entity_poly.entity_id
_entity_poly.type
_entity_poly.pdbx_seq_one_letter_code
_entity_poly.pdbx_strand_id
1 'polypeptide(L)' 'FYTDGITEARAPTTGAFFPLLPAAEAAFAHTSLDEALTDLADRVRDWTRSTLNDDVALLAVEVPGPTRHAGPTRRSDDH' A
#
# COMPACT_ATOMS: atom_id res chain seq x y z
N PHE A 1 -8.56 -2.81 1.35
CA PHE A 1 -9.66 -2.64 2.30
C PHE A 1 -9.11 -2.04 3.58
N TYR A 2 -9.86 -1.20 4.27
CA TYR A 2 -9.43 -0.56 5.52
C TYR A 2 -10.60 -0.42 6.49
N THR A 3 -10.31 -0.34 7.79
CA THR A 3 -11.31 0.03 8.82
C THR A 3 -11.57 1.53 8.82
N ASP A 4 -12.70 1.94 9.37
CA ASP A 4 -13.05 3.35 9.56
C ASP A 4 -12.07 4.11 10.47
N GLY A 5 -11.39 3.41 11.39
CA GLY A 5 -10.30 3.95 12.18
C GLY A 5 -9.20 4.65 11.35
N ILE A 6 -8.91 4.18 10.12
CA ILE A 6 -7.96 4.88 9.23
C ILE A 6 -8.55 6.19 8.68
N THR A 7 -9.85 6.19 8.40
CA THR A 7 -10.54 7.36 7.84
C THR A 7 -10.87 8.39 8.91
N GLU A 8 -10.94 7.99 10.17
CA GLU A 8 -11.09 8.85 11.33
C GLU A 8 -9.75 9.23 12.00
N ALA A 9 -8.63 8.76 11.46
CA ALA A 9 -7.30 9.12 11.93
C ALA A 9 -7.04 10.63 11.70
N ARG A 10 -6.95 11.40 12.78
CA ARG A 10 -6.82 12.85 12.74
C ARG A 10 -5.45 13.34 13.21
N ALA A 11 -4.98 14.41 12.56
CA ALA A 11 -3.85 15.18 13.04
C ALA A 11 -4.23 15.87 14.36
N PRO A 12 -3.51 15.67 15.48
CA PRO A 12 -3.92 16.22 16.78
C PRO A 12 -3.91 17.75 16.84
N THR A 13 -3.14 18.40 15.97
CA THR A 13 -3.00 19.87 15.94
C THR A 13 -4.07 20.56 15.11
N THR A 14 -4.51 19.95 14.02
CA THR A 14 -5.42 20.57 13.04
C THR A 14 -6.78 19.87 12.97
N GLY A 15 -6.92 18.66 13.53
CA GLY A 15 -8.09 17.80 13.40
C GLY A 15 -8.28 17.24 11.98
N ALA A 16 -7.34 17.51 11.07
CA ALA A 16 -7.43 17.10 9.67
C ALA A 16 -7.31 15.57 9.55
N PHE A 17 -8.15 15.01 8.68
CA PHE A 17 -8.12 13.59 8.35
C PHE A 17 -6.82 13.20 7.65
N PHE A 18 -6.36 11.98 7.90
CA PHE A 18 -5.22 11.41 7.19
C PHE A 18 -5.51 11.33 5.69
N PRO A 19 -4.65 11.86 4.81
CA PRO A 19 -4.86 11.86 3.37
C PRO A 19 -4.52 10.47 2.79
N LEU A 20 -5.37 9.48 3.05
CA LEU A 20 -5.11 8.06 2.80
C LEU A 20 -4.73 7.75 1.35
N LEU A 21 -5.52 8.22 0.38
CA LEU A 21 -5.30 7.89 -1.03
C LEU A 21 -3.93 8.36 -1.55
N PRO A 22 -3.57 9.67 -1.45
CA PRO A 22 -2.25 10.10 -1.92
C PRO A 22 -1.10 9.51 -1.09
N ALA A 23 -1.30 9.20 0.19
CA ALA A 23 -0.29 8.51 0.99
C ALA A 23 -0.07 7.07 0.52
N ALA A 24 -1.14 6.34 0.21
CA ALA A 24 -1.06 4.98 -0.32
C ALA A 24 -0.44 4.97 -1.72
N GLU A 25 -0.86 5.86 -2.61
CA GLU A 25 -0.26 5.99 -3.95
C GLU A 25 1.26 6.21 -3.87
N ALA A 26 1.71 7.08 -2.97
CA ALA A 26 3.14 7.32 -2.76
C ALA A 26 3.87 6.10 -2.18
N ALA A 27 3.26 5.37 -1.25
CA ALA A 27 3.87 4.20 -0.61
C ALA A 27 4.00 3.01 -1.56
N PHE A 28 2.99 2.77 -2.42
CA PHE A 28 2.94 1.61 -3.32
C PHE A 28 3.64 1.82 -4.67
N ALA A 29 4.19 3.01 -4.96
CA ALA A 29 4.71 3.33 -6.29
C ALA A 29 5.96 2.51 -6.69
N HIS A 30 6.87 2.22 -5.76
CA HIS A 30 8.23 1.76 -6.08
C HIS A 30 8.84 0.73 -5.12
N THR A 31 8.03 0.08 -4.29
CA THR A 31 8.52 -0.81 -3.22
C THR A 31 7.75 -2.13 -3.19
N SER A 32 8.26 -3.10 -2.44
CA SER A 32 7.52 -4.33 -2.17
C SER A 32 6.26 -4.04 -1.33
N LEU A 33 5.27 -4.93 -1.38
CA LEU A 33 4.04 -4.82 -0.61
C LEU A 33 4.31 -4.63 0.90
N ASP A 34 5.27 -5.35 1.47
CA ASP A 34 5.62 -5.28 2.89
C ASP A 34 6.26 -3.93 3.26
N GLU A 35 7.16 -3.42 2.42
CA GLU A 35 7.79 -2.10 2.61
C GLU A 35 6.76 -0.98 2.50
N ALA A 36 5.86 -1.05 1.51
CA ALA A 36 4.79 -0.09 1.33
C ALA A 36 3.81 -0.07 2.51
N LEU A 37 3.44 -1.25 3.03
CA LEU A 37 2.59 -1.37 4.22
C LEU A 37 3.26 -0.80 5.47
N THR A 38 4.56 -1.04 5.63
CA THR A 38 5.35 -0.49 6.75
C THR A 38 5.43 1.03 6.68
N ASP A 39 5.78 1.59 5.51
CA ASP A 39 5.82 3.04 5.29
C ASP A 39 4.46 3.70 5.56
N LEU A 40 3.37 3.10 5.06
CA LEU A 40 2.04 3.65 5.28
C LEU A 40 1.62 3.61 6.76
N ALA A 41 1.96 2.55 7.49
CA ALA A 41 1.72 2.45 8.92
C ALA A 41 2.48 3.53 9.71
N ASP A 42 3.74 3.77 9.36
CA ASP A 42 4.57 4.80 10.01
C ASP A 42 4.04 6.21 9.70
N ARG A 43 3.59 6.48 8.47
CA ARG A 43 2.94 7.76 8.13
C ARG A 43 1.67 8.01 8.94
N VAL A 44 0.86 6.99 9.19
CA VAL A 44 -0.34 7.12 10.03
C VAL A 44 0.04 7.40 11.49
N ARG A 45 1.08 6.73 12.01
CA ARG A 45 1.59 6.97 13.37
C ARG A 45 2.12 8.39 13.51
N ASP A 46 2.93 8.85 12.56
CA ASP A 46 3.50 10.20 12.57
C ASP A 46 2.40 11.27 12.45
N TRP A 47 1.44 11.08 11.54
CA TRP A 47 0.32 11.99 11.37
C TRP A 47 -0.51 12.15 12.64
N THR A 48 -0.79 11.04 13.30
CA THR A 48 -1.59 11.00 14.53
C THR A 48 -0.76 11.29 15.78
N ARG A 49 0.56 11.47 15.65
CA ARG A 49 1.53 11.52 16.76
C ARG A 49 1.35 10.37 17.75
N SER A 50 0.97 9.19 17.23
CA SER A 50 0.64 7.99 18.02
C SER A 50 -0.49 8.20 19.04
N THR A 51 -1.41 9.14 18.79
CA THR A 51 -2.55 9.45 19.69
C THR A 51 -3.90 8.96 19.15
N LEU A 52 -3.91 7.88 18.37
CA LEU A 52 -5.14 7.25 17.90
C LEU A 52 -5.98 6.78 19.09
N ASN A 53 -7.25 7.15 19.09
CA ASN A 53 -8.26 6.68 20.05
C ASN A 53 -8.94 5.38 19.62
N ASP A 54 -8.68 4.92 18.39
CA ASP A 54 -9.32 3.77 17.77
C ASP A 54 -8.30 2.90 17.03
N ASP A 55 -8.63 1.63 16.84
CA ASP A 55 -7.77 0.66 16.18
C ASP A 55 -7.78 0.85 14.65
N VAL A 56 -6.58 0.83 14.05
CA VAL A 56 -6.41 0.98 12.60
C VAL A 56 -5.97 -0.35 12.00
N ALA A 57 -6.70 -0.84 11.00
CA ALA A 57 -6.30 -1.99 10.20
C ALA A 57 -6.38 -1.68 8.70
N LEU A 58 -5.38 -2.16 7.96
CA LEU A 58 -5.26 -2.03 6.50
C LEU A 58 -4.93 -3.39 5.87
N LEU A 59 -5.66 -3.74 4.82
CA LEU A 59 -5.40 -4.88 3.97
C LEU A 59 -5.09 -4.41 2.55
N ALA A 60 -3.88 -4.70 2.09
CA ALA A 60 -3.42 -4.49 0.72
C ALA A 60 -3.26 -5.84 0.00
N VAL A 61 -3.57 -5.84 -1.30
CA VAL A 61 -3.45 -7.02 -2.17
C VAL A 61 -2.68 -6.61 -3.41
N GLU A 62 -1.55 -7.26 -3.66
CA GLU A 62 -0.84 -7.16 -4.93
C GLU A 62 -1.44 -8.16 -5.92
N VAL A 63 -1.72 -7.72 -7.14
CA VAL A 63 -2.18 -8.59 -8.23
C VAL A 63 -1.03 -8.67 -9.24
N PRO A 64 -0.28 -9.79 -9.28
CA PRO A 64 0.80 -9.96 -10.24
C PRO A 64 0.27 -9.82 -11.67
N GLY A 65 1.02 -9.11 -12.52
CA GLY A 65 0.73 -9.05 -13.94
C GLY A 65 0.79 -10.46 -14.57
N PRO A 66 0.15 -10.66 -15.74
CA PRO A 66 0.20 -11.94 -16.43
C PRO A 66 1.67 -12.32 -16.67
N THR A 67 2.09 -13.46 -16.12
CA THR A 67 3.42 -14.00 -16.36
C THR A 67 3.48 -14.32 -17.85
N ARG A 68 4.25 -13.54 -18.63
CA ARG A 68 4.56 -13.91 -20.01
C ARG A 68 5.36 -15.21 -19.95
N HIS A 69 4.68 -16.34 -20.08
CA HIS A 69 5.35 -17.59 -20.42
C HIS A 69 6.06 -17.34 -21.76
N ALA A 70 7.39 -17.33 -21.74
CA ALA A 70 8.18 -17.45 -22.95
C ALA A 70 7.76 -18.78 -23.58
N GLY A 71 6.94 -18.70 -24.64
CA GLY A 71 6.55 -19.88 -25.41
C GLY A 71 7.80 -20.61 -25.89
N PRO A 72 7.75 -21.94 -26.02
CA PRO A 72 8.93 -22.73 -26.39
C PRO A 72 9.52 -22.19 -27.70
N THR A 73 10.80 -21.82 -27.66
CA THR A 73 11.57 -21.44 -28.83
C THR A 73 11.51 -22.58 -29.83
N ARG A 74 10.69 -22.44 -30.88
CA ARG A 74 10.61 -23.43 -31.95
C ARG A 74 11.97 -23.45 -32.63
N ARG A 75 12.80 -24.45 -32.33
CA ARG A 75 14.02 -24.72 -33.11
C ARG A 75 13.57 -25.14 -34.50
N SER A 76 13.84 -24.27 -35.47
CA SER A 76 13.77 -24.61 -36.88
C SER A 76 14.96 -25.50 -37.20
N ASP A 77 14.75 -26.81 -37.13
CA ASP A 77 15.56 -27.76 -37.88
C ASP A 77 14.88 -27.91 -39.24
N ASP A 78 15.44 -27.28 -40.27
CA ASP A 78 15.08 -27.57 -41.67
C ASP A 78 16.28 -28.23 -42.34
N HIS A 79 15.95 -29.29 -43.09
CA HIS A 79 16.80 -30.35 -43.62
C HIS A 79 17.39 -30.00 -44.98
#